data_AF-A0A1D6PPK0-F1
#
_entry.id   AF-A0A1D6PPK0-F1
#
_cell.length_a   1.000
_cell.length_b   1.000
_cell.length_c   1.000
_cell.angle_alpha   90.00
_cell.angle_beta   90.00
_cell.angle_gamma   90.00
#
_symmetry.space_group_name_H-M   'P 1'
#
loop_
_entity.id
_entity.type
_entity.pdbx_description
1 polymer ?
#
loop_
_entity_poly.entity_id
_entity_poly.type
_entity_poly.pdbx_seq_one_letter_code
_entity_poly.pdbx_strand_id
1 'polypeptide(L)'
;MEVDPSPSSRSPRPPPPPLAAMPSYFDPESSGRREEYRRYRKRLSSSNVSPLLGRSLSKTSGPRLLYDGESIPRQPNAGLLLEDIKQEAADYSNVESLDGLRLFGSPKRTSLDGGSASGAAYSSGRQAVRQTLKPVKLEDDMYVPHEGETPSTMFATLLDSGIQGLMHFPDVIQQFERTCRNASESIRSAATGKLRVVEEKLMQQNAQLLLDEAASWSLLWHIYGKEHEELSGELLVPPITSHQEACRFVAADITAQLCLRIILWLEGLASEALDLEKKVRGPHVGSYLPSSGVWHRTQRYLKRNNADSTIVKHVDFDAPTREGAQLLPDDKKQDELLLEDIWTLLRAGRLEEASDLCRSAGQAWRVATLCPFGGINMFPSLNALHKNGKYRTLQAMELESGVGRQWRLWKWASYCASEKIAEQDGGRYEMAVYALQCSNLKRVLPICTDWESACWAMARSWLDVQVDLELSQYQTSRPEKQLDDDMNGAQSSVGPESWPYHVLDQQPHDLTALLQKLHSSDLVHETVSRACREQHRQIQMNLMSGNISHLLDLLWSWLSPAEENHNNTAP
;
A
#
# COMPACT_ATOMS: atom_id res chain seq x y z
N MET A 1 6.16 22.62 -86.38
CA MET A 1 4.84 23.08 -85.90
C MET A 1 4.03 21.80 -85.75
N GLU A 2 3.62 21.33 -84.57
CA GLU A 2 3.29 21.93 -83.27
C GLU A 2 3.83 20.99 -82.16
N VAL A 3 4.74 21.41 -81.27
CA VAL A 3 4.56 22.03 -79.93
C VAL A 3 3.97 21.08 -78.87
N ASP A 4 4.88 20.50 -78.09
CA ASP A 4 4.67 19.88 -76.76
C ASP A 4 4.15 20.88 -75.72
N PRO A 5 3.46 20.39 -74.67
CA PRO A 5 3.56 20.95 -73.34
C PRO A 5 4.19 19.96 -72.35
N SER A 6 5.28 20.42 -71.73
CA SER A 6 6.02 19.81 -70.63
C SER A 6 5.15 19.38 -69.45
N PRO A 7 5.44 18.25 -68.77
CA PRO A 7 4.98 18.02 -67.42
C PRO A 7 5.93 18.66 -66.39
N SER A 8 5.34 19.38 -65.46
CA SER A 8 5.99 20.04 -64.32
C SER A 8 6.68 19.03 -63.39
N SER A 9 7.85 19.43 -62.90
CA SER A 9 8.63 18.73 -61.89
C SER A 9 7.89 18.70 -60.55
N ARG A 10 7.35 17.53 -60.17
CA ARG A 10 7.00 17.23 -58.78
C ARG A 10 8.26 16.76 -58.05
N SER A 11 8.65 17.50 -57.02
CA SER A 11 9.64 17.10 -56.02
C SER A 11 9.24 15.77 -55.36
N PRO A 12 10.18 14.86 -55.08
CA PRO A 12 9.87 13.62 -54.40
C PRO A 12 9.45 13.89 -52.95
N ARG A 13 8.31 13.31 -52.55
CA ARG A 13 7.89 13.25 -51.13
C ARG A 13 9.00 12.62 -50.29
N PRO A 14 9.31 13.16 -49.09
CA PRO A 14 10.18 12.46 -48.16
C PRO A 14 9.52 11.14 -47.74
N PRO A 15 10.31 10.08 -47.47
CA PRO A 15 9.77 8.81 -47.01
C PRO A 15 9.04 9.00 -45.66
N PRO A 16 8.00 8.18 -45.38
CA PRO A 16 7.32 8.23 -44.10
C PRO A 16 8.33 7.95 -42.97
N PRO A 17 8.18 8.58 -41.79
CA PRO A 17 9.03 8.29 -40.64
C PRO A 17 8.87 6.82 -40.26
N PRO A 18 9.93 6.16 -39.76
CA PRO A 18 9.86 4.75 -39.40
C PRO A 18 8.79 4.56 -38.32
N LEU A 19 7.93 3.56 -38.53
CA LEU A 19 7.00 3.05 -37.53
C LEU A 19 7.77 2.81 -36.23
N ALA A 20 7.33 3.47 -35.16
CA ALA A 20 7.85 3.21 -33.82
C ALA A 20 7.75 1.71 -33.54
N ALA A 21 8.87 1.11 -33.15
CA ALA A 21 8.95 -0.30 -32.83
C ALA A 21 7.90 -0.64 -31.75
N MET A 22 7.06 -1.63 -32.05
CA MET A 22 6.25 -2.32 -31.05
C MET A 22 7.18 -2.76 -29.89
N PRO A 23 6.77 -2.67 -28.63
CA PRO A 23 7.62 -3.11 -27.53
C PRO A 23 7.90 -4.61 -27.70
N SER A 24 9.15 -4.94 -27.96
CA SER A 24 9.65 -6.31 -27.80
C SER A 24 9.31 -6.75 -26.37
N TYR A 25 8.55 -7.84 -26.25
CA TYR A 25 8.19 -8.47 -24.97
C TYR A 25 9.41 -9.00 -24.18
N PHE A 26 10.61 -8.81 -24.72
CA PHE A 26 11.87 -9.15 -24.08
C PHE A 26 12.68 -7.87 -23.84
N ASP A 27 12.69 -7.43 -22.59
CA ASP A 27 13.59 -6.39 -22.09
C ASP A 27 14.85 -7.07 -21.52
N PRO A 28 16.03 -6.90 -22.14
CA PRO A 28 17.28 -7.43 -21.60
C PRO A 28 17.67 -6.85 -20.22
N GLU A 29 17.10 -5.71 -19.80
CA GLU A 29 17.30 -5.17 -18.44
C GLU A 29 16.57 -5.99 -17.35
N SER A 30 15.58 -6.82 -17.71
CA SER A 30 14.91 -7.74 -16.77
C SER A 30 15.87 -8.74 -16.12
N SER A 31 16.94 -9.11 -16.82
CA SER A 31 18.01 -9.96 -16.27
C SER A 31 18.85 -9.23 -15.22
N GLY A 32 19.02 -7.91 -15.36
CA GLY A 32 19.69 -7.06 -14.38
C GLY A 32 18.87 -6.87 -13.10
N ARG A 33 17.54 -6.71 -13.23
CA ARG A 33 16.61 -6.64 -12.07
C ARG A 33 16.63 -7.93 -11.26
N ARG A 34 16.70 -9.10 -11.93
CA ARG A 34 16.88 -10.41 -11.26
C ARG A 34 18.16 -10.48 -10.42
N GLU A 35 19.21 -9.75 -10.82
CA GLU A 35 20.48 -9.65 -10.10
C GLU A 35 20.43 -8.63 -8.95
N GLU A 36 19.61 -7.58 -9.07
CA GLU A 36 19.40 -6.56 -8.02
C GLU A 36 18.76 -7.15 -6.76
N TYR A 37 17.74 -8.00 -6.93
CA TYR A 37 17.18 -8.81 -5.83
C TYR A 37 18.21 -9.80 -5.25
N ARG A 38 19.23 -10.21 -6.01
CA ARG A 38 20.32 -11.09 -5.53
C ARG A 38 21.42 -10.36 -4.76
N ARG A 39 21.59 -9.04 -4.95
CA ARG A 39 22.70 -8.26 -4.34
C ARG A 39 22.63 -8.15 -2.82
N TYR A 40 21.58 -8.65 -2.17
CA TYR A 40 21.48 -8.78 -0.72
C TYR A 40 22.17 -10.02 -0.12
N ARG A 41 22.85 -10.85 -0.91
CA ARG A 41 23.58 -12.01 -0.37
C ARG A 41 25.04 -11.69 -0.08
N LYS A 42 25.35 -11.25 1.16
CA LYS A 42 26.70 -11.40 1.73
C LYS A 42 26.71 -11.60 3.27
N ARG A 43 26.85 -12.88 3.64
CA ARG A 43 27.34 -13.51 4.90
C ARG A 43 26.44 -13.37 6.14
N LEU A 44 26.12 -14.43 6.88
CA LEU A 44 26.94 -15.58 7.28
C LEU A 44 26.34 -16.95 6.90
N SER A 45 27.15 -17.75 6.20
CA SER A 45 26.99 -19.20 6.17
C SER A 45 27.57 -19.79 7.44
N SER A 46 26.82 -20.67 8.13
CA SER A 46 27.43 -21.80 8.84
C SER A 46 26.60 -23.06 8.59
N SER A 47 27.31 -24.05 8.04
CA SER A 47 27.10 -25.50 8.01
C SER A 47 25.71 -26.09 7.70
N ASN A 48 25.66 -26.72 6.51
CA ASN A 48 24.81 -27.85 6.17
C ASN A 48 24.97 -29.00 7.17
N VAL A 49 23.86 -29.50 7.75
CA VAL A 49 23.62 -30.94 7.98
C VAL A 49 22.10 -31.20 8.02
N SER A 50 21.65 -32.17 7.23
CA SER A 50 20.41 -32.94 7.44
C SER A 50 20.58 -34.27 6.69
N PRO A 51 19.80 -35.33 6.98
CA PRO A 51 18.96 -35.62 8.14
C PRO A 51 19.23 -37.04 8.70
N LEU A 52 18.55 -37.48 9.79
CA LEU A 52 18.11 -38.88 9.96
C LEU A 52 17.16 -39.05 11.17
N LEU A 53 15.96 -39.54 10.84
CA LEU A 53 15.15 -40.58 11.50
C LEU A 53 14.68 -40.43 12.97
N GLY A 54 13.38 -40.13 13.12
CA GLY A 54 12.40 -41.03 13.76
C GLY A 54 12.26 -41.03 15.29
N ARG A 55 11.13 -40.50 15.79
CA ARG A 55 10.21 -41.27 16.65
C ARG A 55 8.89 -40.53 16.90
N SER A 56 7.81 -41.29 16.75
CA SER A 56 6.44 -41.00 17.20
C SER A 56 6.29 -41.20 18.71
N LEU A 57 5.14 -40.74 19.25
CA LEU A 57 4.51 -40.87 20.58
C LEU A 57 4.46 -39.52 21.33
N SER A 58 3.45 -39.12 22.10
CA SER A 58 2.02 -39.43 22.28
C SER A 58 1.53 -38.56 23.45
N LYS A 59 0.24 -38.20 23.46
CA LYS A 59 -0.54 -37.51 24.51
C LYS A 59 -0.23 -37.88 25.98
N THR A 60 -0.21 -36.87 26.87
CA THR A 60 -0.68 -36.83 28.29
C THR A 60 -0.70 -35.34 28.74
N SER A 61 -1.81 -34.62 28.91
CA SER A 61 -2.81 -34.58 30.02
C SER A 61 -2.37 -33.91 31.35
N GLY A 62 -2.81 -32.66 31.57
CA GLY A 62 -3.23 -32.05 32.86
C GLY A 62 -2.17 -31.37 33.73
N PRO A 63 -2.52 -30.34 34.57
CA PRO A 63 -3.84 -30.14 35.18
C PRO A 63 -4.51 -28.76 34.97
N ARG A 64 -5.84 -28.80 35.05
CA ARG A 64 -6.78 -27.67 35.16
C ARG A 64 -6.71 -27.04 36.55
N LEU A 65 -6.79 -25.73 36.64
CA LEU A 65 -7.32 -25.02 37.81
C LEU A 65 -8.56 -24.23 37.37
N LEU A 66 -9.66 -24.53 38.06
CA LEU A 66 -10.96 -23.89 37.98
C LEU A 66 -10.90 -22.56 38.75
N TYR A 67 -11.45 -21.50 38.16
CA TYR A 67 -12.09 -20.42 38.90
C TYR A 67 -13.34 -20.00 38.11
N ASP A 68 -14.48 -20.07 38.78
CA ASP A 68 -15.77 -19.47 38.42
C ASP A 68 -15.57 -17.96 38.09
N GLY A 69 -16.25 -17.35 37.12
CA GLY A 69 -17.69 -17.13 37.10
C GLY A 69 -17.97 -15.76 37.73
N GLU A 70 -18.21 -14.75 36.87
CA GLU A 70 -18.64 -13.37 37.18
C GLU A 70 -17.63 -12.40 37.85
N SER A 71 -16.81 -11.76 37.02
CA SER A 71 -16.47 -10.33 37.16
C SER A 71 -15.72 -9.88 35.91
N ILE A 72 -16.33 -9.02 35.08
CA ILE A 72 -15.62 -8.31 34.01
C ILE A 72 -14.64 -7.35 34.70
N PRO A 73 -13.31 -7.49 34.54
CA PRO A 73 -12.40 -6.49 35.05
C PRO A 73 -12.54 -5.23 34.18
N ARG A 74 -12.92 -4.12 34.82
CA ARG A 74 -12.89 -2.78 34.24
C ARG A 74 -11.52 -2.54 33.59
N GLN A 75 -11.52 -2.20 32.30
CA GLN A 75 -10.33 -1.70 31.63
C GLN A 75 -9.91 -0.38 32.28
N PRO A 76 -8.66 -0.23 32.75
CA PRO A 76 -8.19 1.04 33.28
C PRO A 76 -8.05 2.05 32.14
N ASN A 77 -8.47 3.28 32.40
CA ASN A 77 -8.37 4.41 31.49
C ASN A 77 -6.89 4.63 31.11
N ALA A 78 -6.55 4.59 29.81
CA ALA A 78 -5.16 4.66 29.36
C ALA A 78 -4.45 5.95 29.84
N GLY A 79 -5.19 7.04 30.03
CA GLY A 79 -4.67 8.28 30.60
C GLY A 79 -4.25 8.17 32.08
N LEU A 80 -4.99 7.40 32.89
CA LEU A 80 -4.64 7.16 34.29
C LEU A 80 -3.45 6.20 34.43
N LEU A 81 -3.36 5.20 33.54
CA LEU A 81 -2.20 4.32 33.45
C LEU A 81 -0.91 5.09 33.10
N LEU A 82 -1.01 6.09 32.23
CA LEU A 82 0.13 6.96 31.87
C LEU A 82 0.55 7.89 33.01
N GLU A 83 -0.37 8.32 33.87
CA GLU A 83 -0.05 9.06 35.10
C GLU A 83 0.61 8.16 36.16
N ASP A 84 0.09 6.95 36.37
CA ASP A 84 0.68 5.98 37.31
C ASP A 84 2.12 5.61 36.90
N ILE A 85 2.38 5.48 35.59
CA ILE A 85 3.72 5.20 35.03
C ILE A 85 4.65 6.42 35.16
N LYS A 86 4.13 7.65 35.01
CA LYS A 86 4.91 8.88 35.27
C LYS A 86 5.35 8.96 36.74
N GLN A 87 4.47 8.58 37.65
CA GLN A 87 4.75 8.56 39.09
C GLN A 87 5.82 7.51 39.42
N GLU A 88 5.71 6.31 38.84
CA GLU A 88 6.68 5.22 39.06
C GLU A 88 8.06 5.53 38.43
N ALA A 89 8.12 6.21 37.28
CA ALA A 89 9.38 6.63 36.65
C ALA A 89 10.08 7.79 37.39
N ALA A 90 9.33 8.66 38.07
CA ALA A 90 9.89 9.76 38.85
C ALA A 90 10.59 9.27 40.13
N ASP A 91 10.11 8.19 40.74
CA ASP A 91 10.67 7.61 41.97
C ASP A 91 12.09 7.03 41.79
N TYR A 92 12.48 6.66 40.56
CA TYR A 92 13.82 6.13 40.27
C TYR A 92 14.89 7.21 40.03
N SER A 93 14.51 8.49 39.94
CA SER A 93 15.46 9.60 39.77
C SER A 93 16.17 10.02 41.07
N ASN A 94 15.79 9.45 42.22
CA ASN A 94 16.24 9.87 43.54
C ASN A 94 17.26 8.92 44.24
N VAL A 95 17.90 8.01 43.50
CA VAL A 95 18.93 7.12 44.07
C VAL A 95 20.31 7.44 43.50
N GLU A 96 20.89 8.56 43.93
CA GLU A 96 22.34 8.77 43.95
C GLU A 96 22.83 8.78 45.40
N SER A 97 23.38 7.65 45.87
CA SER A 97 24.49 7.64 46.83
C SER A 97 25.06 6.23 47.03
N LEU A 98 26.21 5.93 46.39
CA LEU A 98 27.30 5.24 47.08
C LEU A 98 28.64 5.39 46.33
N ASP A 99 29.64 5.86 47.07
CA ASP A 99 31.01 6.17 46.70
C ASP A 99 31.87 4.97 46.23
N GLY A 100 32.75 5.26 45.23
CA GLY A 100 34.18 4.95 45.30
C GLY A 100 34.71 3.62 44.73
N LEU A 101 35.38 3.66 43.57
CA LEU A 101 36.85 3.52 43.50
C LEU A 101 37.42 3.88 42.11
N ARG A 102 38.51 4.66 42.14
CA ARG A 102 39.35 5.08 41.01
C ARG A 102 40.23 3.93 40.50
N LEU A 103 40.79 4.11 39.29
CA LEU A 103 42.09 3.65 38.71
C LEU A 103 41.86 3.36 37.20
N PHE A 104 42.53 3.91 36.17
CA PHE A 104 43.76 4.66 35.93
C PHE A 104 43.58 5.54 34.66
N GLY A 105 44.36 6.63 34.52
CA GLY A 105 44.33 7.52 33.36
C GLY A 105 45.53 7.41 32.40
N SER A 106 45.28 7.83 31.15
CA SER A 106 46.10 8.64 30.21
C SER A 106 47.54 8.16 29.82
N PRO A 107 48.18 8.66 28.71
CA PRO A 107 47.87 9.90 27.97
C PRO A 107 48.01 9.88 26.42
N LYS A 108 47.55 10.98 25.81
CA LYS A 108 47.91 11.51 24.48
C LYS A 108 49.43 11.75 24.33
N ARG A 109 49.92 11.68 23.09
CA ARG A 109 51.15 12.35 22.64
C ARG A 109 50.94 13.06 21.30
N THR A 110 51.35 14.33 21.30
CA THR A 110 51.62 15.23 20.17
C THR A 110 53.09 15.09 19.73
N SER A 111 53.40 15.35 18.45
CA SER A 111 54.73 15.84 18.02
C SER A 111 54.66 16.52 16.64
N LEU A 112 55.30 17.69 16.56
CA LEU A 112 55.60 18.49 15.37
C LEU A 112 56.85 17.99 14.62
N ASP A 113 56.93 18.28 13.31
CA ASP A 113 58.03 18.89 12.52
C ASP A 113 57.96 18.36 11.06
N GLY A 114 58.27 19.09 9.99
CA GLY A 114 58.83 20.42 9.78
C GLY A 114 58.76 20.74 8.28
N GLY A 115 58.81 22.02 7.91
CA GLY A 115 58.64 22.48 6.54
C GLY A 115 59.89 22.38 5.66
N SER A 116 59.71 22.54 4.35
CA SER A 116 60.59 23.39 3.53
C SER A 116 59.95 23.71 2.17
N ALA A 117 60.31 24.90 1.68
CA ALA A 117 59.64 25.67 0.64
C ALA A 117 60.24 25.49 -0.76
N SER A 118 59.50 26.02 -1.76
CA SER A 118 59.95 26.99 -2.77
C SER A 118 59.57 26.63 -4.22
N GLY A 119 59.16 27.65 -4.97
CA GLY A 119 58.96 27.56 -6.43
C GLY A 119 57.93 28.55 -6.97
N ALA A 120 58.28 29.83 -7.00
CA ALA A 120 57.50 30.92 -7.59
C ALA A 120 57.50 30.87 -9.14
N ALA A 121 56.42 31.33 -9.78
CA ALA A 121 56.49 32.20 -10.97
C ALA A 121 55.12 32.79 -11.34
N TYR A 122 55.17 34.05 -11.74
CA TYR A 122 54.10 35.00 -12.04
C TYR A 122 53.42 34.76 -13.41
N SER A 123 52.14 35.13 -13.56
CA SER A 123 51.71 36.14 -14.54
C SER A 123 50.23 36.52 -14.39
N SER A 124 49.94 37.75 -14.77
CA SER A 124 48.76 38.57 -14.52
C SER A 124 47.84 38.62 -15.74
N GLY A 125 46.52 38.72 -15.57
CA GLY A 125 45.59 38.93 -16.71
C GLY A 125 44.09 38.82 -16.41
N ARG A 126 43.52 39.91 -15.85
CA ARG A 126 42.12 40.40 -15.84
C ARG A 126 40.95 39.50 -16.33
N GLN A 127 40.05 39.24 -15.38
CA GLN A 127 38.62 39.61 -15.37
C GLN A 127 37.66 39.01 -16.45
N ALA A 128 36.87 38.01 -16.05
CA ALA A 128 35.51 37.80 -16.57
C ALA A 128 34.63 37.12 -15.51
N VAL A 129 33.57 37.81 -15.10
CA VAL A 129 32.51 37.32 -14.22
C VAL A 129 31.76 36.20 -14.94
N ARG A 130 31.71 34.99 -14.36
CA ARG A 130 30.67 33.99 -14.62
C ARG A 130 30.31 33.29 -13.31
N GLN A 131 29.23 33.77 -12.70
CA GLN A 131 28.53 33.09 -11.61
C GLN A 131 28.05 31.73 -12.14
N THR A 132 28.59 30.67 -11.58
CA THR A 132 28.14 29.30 -11.80
C THR A 132 26.99 29.05 -10.84
N LEU A 133 25.77 28.97 -11.37
CA LEU A 133 24.58 28.57 -10.63
C LEU A 133 24.80 27.16 -10.08
N LYS A 134 24.97 27.05 -8.76
CA LYS A 134 24.86 25.79 -8.05
C LYS A 134 23.37 25.46 -7.90
N PRO A 135 22.93 24.21 -8.16
CA PRO A 135 21.56 23.80 -7.89
C PRO A 135 21.34 23.84 -6.38
N VAL A 136 20.35 24.60 -5.95
CA VAL A 136 19.87 24.64 -4.57
C VAL A 136 19.29 23.26 -4.26
N LYS A 137 20.01 22.48 -3.45
CA LYS A 137 19.40 21.40 -2.69
C LYS A 137 18.51 22.07 -1.65
N LEU A 138 17.20 21.82 -1.74
CA LEU A 138 16.29 22.02 -0.63
C LEU A 138 16.69 20.95 0.40
N GLU A 139 17.55 21.32 1.34
CA GLU A 139 17.73 20.50 2.54
C GLU A 139 16.46 20.67 3.36
N ASP A 140 15.76 19.56 3.55
CA ASP A 140 14.65 19.41 4.48
C ASP A 140 15.18 19.80 5.86
N ASP A 141 14.70 20.91 6.44
CA ASP A 141 15.10 21.40 7.76
C ASP A 141 14.59 20.41 8.82
N MET A 142 15.36 19.33 8.97
CA MET A 142 15.09 18.21 9.85
C MET A 142 15.37 18.66 11.28
N TYR A 143 14.33 19.01 12.04
CA TYR A 143 14.45 19.23 13.47
C TYR A 143 14.84 17.89 14.13
N VAL A 144 16.13 17.75 14.47
CA VAL A 144 16.66 16.59 15.19
C VAL A 144 16.41 16.80 16.68
N PRO A 145 15.72 15.86 17.37
CA PRO A 145 15.50 15.95 18.81
C PRO A 145 16.78 16.16 19.60
N HIS A 146 16.79 17.09 20.55
CA HIS A 146 17.84 17.17 21.55
C HIS A 146 17.71 16.00 22.54
N GLU A 147 18.83 15.34 22.89
CA GLU A 147 18.85 14.27 23.90
C GLU A 147 18.21 14.76 25.20
N GLY A 148 17.03 14.21 25.54
CA GLY A 148 16.32 14.50 26.79
C GLY A 148 14.95 15.20 26.66
N GLU A 149 14.52 15.60 25.46
CA GLU A 149 13.18 16.17 25.27
C GLU A 149 12.08 15.11 25.41
N THR A 150 11.08 15.39 26.26
CA THR A 150 9.90 14.54 26.37
C THR A 150 9.00 14.71 25.14
N PRO A 151 8.26 13.68 24.70
CA PRO A 151 7.32 13.82 23.58
C PRO A 151 6.32 14.96 23.83
N SER A 152 5.84 15.14 25.06
CA SER A 152 4.93 16.23 25.44
C SER A 152 5.50 17.63 25.20
N THR A 153 6.80 17.85 25.46
CA THR A 153 7.44 19.14 25.16
C THR A 153 7.56 19.38 23.66
N MET A 154 7.78 18.33 22.85
CA MET A 154 7.79 18.45 21.40
C MET A 154 6.42 18.81 20.83
N PHE A 155 5.34 18.21 21.34
CA PHE A 155 3.98 18.58 20.90
C PHE A 155 3.69 20.05 21.17
N ALA A 156 4.04 20.55 22.36
CA ALA A 156 3.83 21.94 22.74
C ALA A 156 4.60 22.93 21.85
N THR A 157 5.89 22.67 21.59
CA THR A 157 6.73 23.57 20.77
C THR A 157 6.26 23.63 19.32
N LEU A 158 5.84 22.50 18.77
CA LEU A 158 5.28 22.43 17.41
C LEU A 158 3.94 23.14 17.30
N LEU A 159 3.08 22.98 18.30
CA LEU A 159 1.81 23.69 18.36
C LEU A 159 2.02 25.21 18.48
N ASP A 160 2.92 25.65 19.35
CA ASP A 160 3.29 27.05 19.49
C ASP A 160 3.83 27.63 18.18
N SER A 161 4.65 26.87 17.44
CA SER A 161 5.16 27.26 16.13
C SER A 161 4.03 27.43 15.10
N GLY A 162 3.03 26.54 15.12
CA GLY A 162 1.84 26.67 14.30
C GLY A 162 0.98 27.89 14.66
N ILE A 163 0.76 28.13 15.96
CA ILE A 163 -0.02 29.27 16.47
C ILE A 163 0.68 30.60 16.14
N GLN A 164 2.01 30.65 16.22
CA GLN A 164 2.81 31.83 15.87
C GLN A 164 2.95 32.05 14.37
N GLY A 165 2.44 31.13 13.53
CA GLY A 165 2.55 31.22 12.07
C GLY A 165 3.95 30.93 11.53
N LEU A 166 4.83 30.31 12.32
CA LEU A 166 6.16 29.88 11.90
C LEU A 166 6.12 28.60 11.07
N MET A 167 5.02 27.83 11.17
CA MET A 167 4.78 26.61 10.43
C MET A 167 3.30 26.54 10.03
N HIS A 168 3.01 26.06 8.82
CA HIS A 168 1.62 25.84 8.42
C HIS A 168 1.02 24.64 9.18
N PHE A 169 -0.25 24.72 9.56
CA PHE A 169 -0.91 23.65 10.32
C PHE A 169 -0.81 22.24 9.70
N PRO A 170 -0.89 22.05 8.37
CA PRO A 170 -0.63 20.74 7.77
C PRO A 170 0.75 20.17 8.11
N ASP A 171 1.79 21.00 8.13
CA ASP A 171 3.16 20.59 8.45
C ASP A 171 3.29 20.24 9.94
N VAL A 172 2.59 20.98 10.82
CA VAL A 172 2.50 20.66 12.25
C VAL A 172 1.90 19.26 12.46
N ILE A 173 0.80 18.94 11.75
CA ILE A 173 0.15 17.63 11.84
C ILE A 173 1.09 16.51 11.35
N GLN A 174 1.82 16.73 10.25
CA GLN A 174 2.83 15.76 9.80
C GLN A 174 3.93 15.58 10.84
N GLN A 175 4.36 16.65 11.51
CA GLN A 175 5.42 16.53 12.50
C GLN A 175 4.93 15.83 13.78
N PHE A 176 3.66 15.97 14.16
CA PHE A 176 3.04 15.14 15.21
C PHE A 176 3.06 13.66 14.86
N GLU A 177 2.65 13.31 13.64
CA GLU A 177 2.73 11.95 13.13
C GLU A 177 4.15 11.38 13.22
N ARG A 178 5.15 12.10 12.71
CA ARG A 178 6.56 11.69 12.73
C ARG A 178 7.08 11.53 14.16
N THR A 179 6.69 12.42 15.07
CA THR A 179 7.10 12.38 16.48
C THR A 179 6.59 11.10 17.15
N CYS A 180 5.29 10.80 17.01
CA CYS A 180 4.72 9.55 17.51
C CYS A 180 5.40 8.30 16.94
N ARG A 181 5.61 8.28 15.62
CA ARG A 181 6.24 7.14 14.94
C ARG A 181 7.68 6.93 15.39
N ASN A 182 8.49 7.98 15.43
CA ASN A 182 9.88 7.91 15.86
C ASN A 182 9.99 7.45 17.32
N ALA A 183 9.09 7.93 18.20
CA ALA A 183 9.01 7.47 19.57
C ALA A 183 8.69 5.97 19.65
N SER A 184 7.72 5.48 18.85
CA SER A 184 7.43 4.06 18.77
C SER A 184 8.61 3.22 18.28
N GLU A 185 9.27 3.62 17.20
CA GLU A 185 10.46 2.93 16.67
C GLU A 185 11.58 2.86 17.72
N SER A 186 11.81 3.96 18.43
CA SER A 186 12.78 4.03 19.51
C SER A 186 12.47 3.02 20.62
N ILE A 187 11.22 2.99 21.12
CA ILE A 187 10.78 2.05 22.16
C ILE A 187 10.93 0.60 21.67
N ARG A 188 10.52 0.29 20.44
CA ARG A 188 10.66 -1.07 19.86
C ARG A 188 12.11 -1.50 19.75
N SER A 189 13.01 -0.59 19.38
CA SER A 189 14.44 -0.89 19.30
C SER A 189 15.05 -1.11 20.69
N ALA A 190 14.66 -0.31 21.68
CA ALA A 190 15.13 -0.41 23.07
C ALA A 190 14.62 -1.67 23.78
N ALA A 191 13.42 -2.15 23.43
CA ALA A 191 12.81 -3.34 24.00
C ALA A 191 13.56 -4.65 23.67
N THR A 192 14.45 -4.66 22.68
CA THR A 192 15.12 -5.90 22.23
C THR A 192 16.22 -6.37 23.19
N GLY A 193 15.93 -7.45 23.93
CA GLY A 193 16.94 -8.35 24.51
C GLY A 193 17.57 -7.96 25.84
N LYS A 194 17.10 -6.91 26.53
CA LYS A 194 17.66 -6.44 27.81
C LYS A 194 16.66 -6.38 28.99
N LEU A 195 15.38 -6.60 28.74
CA LEU A 195 14.29 -6.38 29.71
C LEU A 195 13.61 -7.68 30.12
N ARG A 196 12.88 -7.66 31.25
CA ARG A 196 12.04 -8.80 31.64
C ARG A 196 10.86 -8.92 30.66
N VAL A 197 10.35 -10.13 30.46
CA VAL A 197 9.26 -10.41 29.50
C VAL A 197 8.02 -9.53 29.70
N VAL A 198 7.68 -9.19 30.95
CA VAL A 198 6.54 -8.32 31.26
C VAL A 198 6.81 -6.86 30.84
N GLU A 199 8.01 -6.36 31.12
CA GLU A 199 8.45 -5.01 30.74
C GLU A 199 8.52 -4.87 29.22
N GLU A 200 9.07 -5.89 28.54
CA GLU A 200 9.12 -5.95 27.08
C GLU A 200 7.71 -5.91 26.49
N LYS A 201 6.76 -6.66 27.05
CA LYS A 201 5.36 -6.65 26.61
C LYS A 201 4.69 -5.29 26.81
N LEU A 202 4.93 -4.64 27.95
CA LEU A 202 4.39 -3.30 28.22
C LEU A 202 4.97 -2.26 27.25
N MET A 203 6.28 -2.31 27.00
CA MET A 203 6.92 -1.42 26.03
C MET A 203 6.40 -1.65 24.61
N GLN A 204 6.17 -2.90 24.21
CA GLN A 204 5.55 -3.21 22.91
C GLN A 204 4.13 -2.66 22.80
N GLN A 205 3.33 -2.75 23.88
CA GLN A 205 1.99 -2.16 23.92
C GLN A 205 2.03 -0.63 23.80
N ASN A 206 2.92 0.05 24.55
CA ASN A 206 3.10 1.49 24.45
C ASN A 206 3.56 1.93 23.06
N ALA A 207 4.48 1.19 22.46
CA ALA A 207 4.92 1.46 21.09
C ALA A 207 3.78 1.29 20.08
N GLN A 208 2.88 0.32 20.27
CA GLN A 208 1.72 0.15 19.40
C GLN A 208 0.74 1.32 19.52
N LEU A 209 0.44 1.79 20.73
CA LEU A 209 -0.45 2.95 20.94
C LEU A 209 0.10 4.21 20.24
N LEU A 210 1.41 4.44 20.31
CA LEU A 210 2.04 5.56 19.60
C LEU A 210 1.95 5.41 18.07
N LEU A 211 1.99 4.19 17.53
CA LEU A 211 1.76 3.97 16.09
C LEU A 211 0.31 4.22 15.71
N ASP A 212 -0.63 3.81 16.55
CA ASP A 212 -2.06 4.05 16.31
C ASP A 212 -2.36 5.56 16.37
N GLU A 213 -1.70 6.29 17.26
CA GLU A 213 -1.75 7.75 17.32
C GLU A 213 -1.12 8.39 16.06
N ALA A 214 0.07 7.96 15.65
CA ALA A 214 0.69 8.41 14.40
C ALA A 214 -0.25 8.17 13.20
N ALA A 215 -0.88 7.00 13.11
CA ALA A 215 -1.84 6.68 12.07
C ALA A 215 -3.04 7.65 12.07
N SER A 216 -3.48 8.08 13.25
CA SER A 216 -4.59 9.02 13.42
C SER A 216 -4.21 10.44 13.00
N TRP A 217 -2.99 10.90 13.32
CA TRP A 217 -2.44 12.16 12.81
C TRP A 217 -2.25 12.14 11.30
N SER A 218 -1.74 11.03 10.76
CA SER A 218 -1.61 10.82 9.31
C SER A 218 -2.97 10.90 8.61
N LEU A 219 -4.02 10.29 9.17
CA LEU A 219 -5.38 10.39 8.64
C LEU A 219 -5.87 11.83 8.60
N LEU A 220 -5.70 12.57 9.70
CA LEU A 220 -6.09 13.97 9.80
C LEU A 220 -5.38 14.81 8.72
N TRP A 221 -4.10 14.54 8.48
CA TRP A 221 -3.35 15.18 7.41
C TRP A 221 -3.91 14.82 6.02
N HIS A 222 -4.22 13.55 5.75
CA HIS A 222 -4.79 13.14 4.47
C HIS A 222 -6.17 13.76 4.21
N ILE A 223 -7.01 13.91 5.23
CA ILE A 223 -8.36 14.47 5.09
C ILE A 223 -8.34 16.01 5.02
N TYR A 224 -7.61 16.68 5.91
CA TYR A 224 -7.69 18.14 6.09
C TYR A 224 -6.39 18.89 5.80
N GLY A 225 -5.24 18.23 5.95
CA GLY A 225 -3.92 18.85 5.76
C GLY A 225 -3.51 18.94 4.28
N LYS A 226 -3.90 17.96 3.47
CA LYS A 226 -3.55 17.94 2.04
C LYS A 226 -4.40 18.95 1.27
N GLU A 227 -3.74 19.90 0.61
CA GLU A 227 -4.37 20.87 -0.28
C GLU A 227 -5.25 20.18 -1.33
N HIS A 228 -6.32 20.85 -1.74
CA HIS A 228 -7.14 20.38 -2.84
C HIS A 228 -6.33 20.56 -4.13
N GLU A 229 -5.86 19.45 -4.69
CA GLU A 229 -5.18 19.46 -5.99
C GLU A 229 -6.21 19.74 -7.08
N GLU A 230 -6.13 20.91 -7.71
CA GLU A 230 -6.96 21.27 -8.85
C GLU A 230 -6.50 20.55 -10.13
N LEU A 231 -7.44 19.99 -10.88
CA LEU A 231 -7.15 19.37 -12.17
C LEU A 231 -6.81 20.44 -13.22
N SER A 232 -5.56 20.46 -13.67
CA SER A 232 -5.17 21.33 -14.78
C SER A 232 -5.79 20.86 -16.11
N GLY A 233 -6.40 21.81 -16.84
CA GLY A 233 -6.97 21.55 -18.16
C GLY A 233 -5.96 21.05 -19.19
N GLU A 234 -4.66 21.25 -18.99
CA GLU A 234 -3.61 20.76 -19.91
C GLU A 234 -3.48 19.23 -19.94
N LEU A 235 -3.91 18.56 -18.88
CA LEU A 235 -3.92 17.09 -18.77
C LEU A 235 -5.13 16.47 -19.47
N LEU A 236 -6.18 17.25 -19.69
CA LEU A 236 -7.39 16.83 -20.39
C LEU A 236 -7.20 17.04 -21.89
N VAL A 237 -6.90 15.95 -22.61
CA VAL A 237 -6.68 15.98 -24.06
C VAL A 237 -7.90 15.35 -24.74
N PRO A 238 -8.73 16.12 -25.47
CA PRO A 238 -9.84 15.57 -26.24
C PRO A 238 -9.35 14.65 -27.38
N PRO A 239 -10.08 13.57 -27.73
CA PRO A 239 -11.21 13.02 -26.97
C PRO A 239 -10.77 12.49 -25.60
N ILE A 240 -11.54 12.81 -24.57
CA ILE A 240 -11.23 12.46 -23.17
C ILE A 240 -11.32 10.94 -23.02
N THR A 241 -10.29 10.35 -22.40
CA THR A 241 -10.23 8.92 -22.07
C THR A 241 -11.03 8.59 -20.81
N SER A 242 -11.41 7.33 -20.61
CA SER A 242 -12.06 6.89 -19.37
C SER A 242 -11.23 7.21 -18.12
N HIS A 243 -9.91 7.04 -18.18
CA HIS A 243 -9.03 7.38 -17.07
C HIS A 243 -9.06 8.89 -16.75
N GLN A 244 -9.03 9.74 -17.77
CA GLN A 244 -9.13 11.19 -17.59
C GLN A 244 -10.49 11.59 -17.00
N GLU A 245 -11.59 11.01 -17.47
CA GLU A 245 -12.92 11.29 -16.89
C GLU A 245 -13.04 10.78 -15.47
N ALA A 246 -12.50 9.59 -15.16
CA ALA A 246 -12.46 9.06 -13.80
C ALA A 246 -11.68 9.99 -12.85
N CYS A 247 -10.50 10.47 -13.25
CA CYS A 247 -9.73 11.45 -12.49
C CYS A 247 -10.49 12.79 -12.34
N ARG A 248 -11.19 13.24 -13.39
CA ARG A 248 -12.03 14.45 -13.36
C ARG A 248 -13.17 14.33 -12.35
N PHE A 249 -13.87 13.21 -12.36
CA PHE A 249 -14.92 12.89 -11.42
C PHE A 249 -14.41 12.87 -9.98
N VAL A 250 -13.34 12.11 -9.69
CA VAL A 250 -12.81 12.00 -8.32
C VAL A 250 -12.25 13.32 -7.80
N ALA A 251 -11.72 14.19 -8.67
CA ALA A 251 -11.28 15.53 -8.28
C ALA A 251 -12.45 16.48 -7.95
N ALA A 252 -13.62 16.28 -8.57
CA ALA A 252 -14.78 17.15 -8.43
C ALA A 252 -15.76 16.69 -7.34
N ASP A 253 -15.95 15.39 -7.16
CA ASP A 253 -16.87 14.83 -6.17
C ASP A 253 -16.21 14.71 -4.79
N ILE A 254 -16.80 15.38 -3.80
CA ILE A 254 -16.25 15.47 -2.44
C ILE A 254 -16.20 14.08 -1.77
N THR A 255 -17.18 13.22 -2.03
CA THR A 255 -17.26 11.89 -1.42
C THR A 255 -16.22 10.94 -2.02
N ALA A 256 -16.08 10.96 -3.35
CA ALA A 256 -15.06 10.22 -4.06
C ALA A 256 -13.65 10.69 -3.67
N GLN A 257 -13.46 12.00 -3.51
CA GLN A 257 -12.19 12.56 -3.05
C GLN A 257 -11.85 12.15 -1.61
N LEU A 258 -12.82 12.18 -0.70
CA LEU A 258 -12.66 11.69 0.67
C LEU A 258 -12.27 10.22 0.68
N CYS A 259 -12.96 9.39 -0.12
CA CYS A 259 -12.65 7.97 -0.24
C CYS A 259 -11.24 7.73 -0.80
N LEU A 260 -10.84 8.48 -1.83
CA LEU A 260 -9.48 8.45 -2.37
C LEU A 260 -8.44 8.78 -1.30
N ARG A 261 -8.67 9.81 -0.48
CA ARG A 261 -7.77 10.21 0.62
C ARG A 261 -7.64 9.10 1.67
N ILE A 262 -8.74 8.42 2.02
CA ILE A 262 -8.74 7.26 2.92
C ILE A 262 -7.92 6.11 2.33
N ILE A 263 -8.10 5.78 1.05
CA ILE A 263 -7.35 4.71 0.37
C ILE A 263 -5.85 5.03 0.40
N LEU A 264 -5.46 6.25 0.01
CA LEU A 264 -4.07 6.69 -0.01
C LEU A 264 -3.43 6.66 1.38
N TRP A 265 -4.19 7.04 2.41
CA TRP A 265 -3.75 6.94 3.81
C TRP A 265 -3.45 5.49 4.20
N LEU A 266 -4.38 4.57 3.94
CA LEU A 266 -4.21 3.14 4.27
C LEU A 266 -3.07 2.49 3.48
N GLU A 267 -2.94 2.82 2.19
CA GLU A 267 -1.81 2.38 1.37
C GLU A 267 -0.48 2.94 1.89
N GLY A 268 -0.47 4.20 2.33
CA GLY A 268 0.69 4.84 2.97
C GLY A 268 1.13 4.13 4.24
N LEU A 269 0.19 3.84 5.16
CA LEU A 269 0.49 3.08 6.39
C LEU A 269 1.07 1.70 6.09
N ALA A 270 0.48 0.98 5.12
CA ALA A 270 0.97 -0.32 4.70
C ALA A 270 2.36 -0.23 4.05
N SER A 271 2.61 0.80 3.23
CA SER A 271 3.93 1.01 2.61
C SER A 271 5.01 1.28 3.64
N GLU A 272 4.74 2.15 4.62
CA GLU A 272 5.68 2.48 5.69
C GLU A 272 5.98 1.26 6.58
N ALA A 273 4.97 0.45 6.89
CA ALA A 273 5.15 -0.80 7.63
C ALA A 273 6.08 -1.77 6.90
N LEU A 274 5.97 -1.87 5.57
CA LEU A 274 6.86 -2.68 4.75
C LEU A 274 8.29 -2.13 4.72
N ASP A 275 8.46 -0.82 4.63
CA ASP A 275 9.78 -0.20 4.63
C ASP A 275 10.48 -0.38 5.99
N LEU A 276 9.73 -0.30 7.09
CA LEU A 276 10.23 -0.60 8.42
C LEU A 276 10.62 -2.08 8.56
N GLU A 277 9.80 -3.01 8.08
CA GLU A 277 10.15 -4.44 8.11
C GLU A 277 11.41 -4.71 7.28
N LYS A 278 11.52 -4.12 6.10
CA LYS A 278 12.71 -4.20 5.25
C LYS A 278 13.96 -3.66 5.95
N LYS A 279 13.83 -2.57 6.71
CA LYS A 279 14.92 -1.96 7.50
C LYS A 279 15.37 -2.89 8.65
N VAL A 280 14.44 -3.55 9.33
CA VAL A 280 14.74 -4.38 10.51
C VAL A 280 15.15 -5.81 10.16
N ARG A 281 14.44 -6.47 9.24
CA ARG A 281 14.60 -7.89 8.91
C ARG A 281 15.27 -8.13 7.56
N GLY A 282 15.46 -7.08 6.76
CA GLY A 282 15.91 -7.19 5.37
C GLY A 282 14.76 -7.46 4.38
N PRO A 283 15.04 -7.48 3.06
CA PRO A 283 14.02 -7.72 2.06
C PRO A 283 13.47 -9.15 2.17
N HIS A 284 12.18 -9.26 2.52
CA HIS A 284 11.47 -10.53 2.64
C HIS A 284 10.80 -10.95 1.32
N VAL A 285 10.13 -9.99 0.68
CA VAL A 285 9.32 -10.20 -0.53
C VAL A 285 10.16 -10.77 -1.66
N GLY A 286 9.71 -11.90 -2.22
CA GLY A 286 10.37 -12.57 -3.34
C GLY A 286 11.73 -13.22 -3.04
N SER A 287 12.21 -13.19 -1.79
CA SER A 287 13.53 -13.73 -1.42
C SER A 287 13.68 -15.25 -1.62
N TYR A 288 12.55 -15.97 -1.64
CA TYR A 288 12.48 -17.43 -1.82
C TYR A 288 12.37 -17.87 -3.29
N LEU A 289 12.28 -16.95 -4.25
CA LEU A 289 12.01 -17.29 -5.65
C LEU A 289 13.15 -18.15 -6.25
N PRO A 290 12.85 -19.34 -6.79
CA PRO A 290 13.87 -20.23 -7.32
C PRO A 290 14.39 -19.74 -8.68
N SER A 291 15.61 -20.14 -9.01
CA SER A 291 16.20 -19.84 -10.33
C SER A 291 15.65 -20.72 -11.45
N SER A 292 14.97 -21.81 -11.11
CA SER A 292 14.64 -22.94 -11.99
C SER A 292 13.45 -22.75 -12.92
N GLY A 293 12.84 -21.56 -12.94
CA GLY A 293 11.68 -21.24 -13.79
C GLY A 293 10.34 -21.62 -13.15
N VAL A 294 9.26 -21.25 -13.85
CA VAL A 294 7.86 -21.45 -13.43
C VAL A 294 7.52 -22.94 -13.35
N TRP A 295 6.83 -23.35 -12.28
CA TRP A 295 6.28 -24.69 -12.05
C TRP A 295 7.25 -25.83 -12.40
N HIS A 296 8.51 -25.63 -12.05
CA HIS A 296 9.59 -26.47 -12.53
C HIS A 296 9.49 -27.92 -12.03
N ARG A 297 8.90 -28.16 -10.85
CA ARG A 297 8.69 -29.54 -10.34
C ARG A 297 7.59 -30.23 -11.14
N THR A 298 6.48 -29.53 -11.39
CA THR A 298 5.34 -30.01 -12.20
C THR A 298 5.80 -30.28 -13.63
N GLN A 299 6.60 -29.39 -14.22
CA GLN A 299 7.20 -29.59 -15.54
C GLN A 299 8.07 -30.86 -15.59
N ARG A 300 8.91 -31.09 -14.57
CA ARG A 300 9.74 -32.32 -14.48
C ARG A 300 8.91 -33.58 -14.28
N TYR A 301 7.82 -33.48 -13.52
CA TYR A 301 6.89 -34.57 -13.29
C TYR A 301 6.21 -35.00 -14.59
N LEU A 302 5.74 -34.03 -15.38
CA LEU A 302 5.11 -34.30 -16.68
C LEU A 302 6.07 -34.91 -17.69
N LYS A 303 7.32 -34.45 -17.72
CA LYS A 303 8.36 -35.04 -18.59
C LYS A 303 8.67 -36.52 -18.28
N ARG A 304 8.29 -37.02 -17.10
CA ARG A 304 8.47 -38.44 -16.73
C ARG A 304 7.29 -39.32 -17.16
N ASN A 305 6.29 -38.77 -17.85
CA ASN A 305 5.07 -39.47 -18.26
C ASN A 305 4.35 -40.15 -17.08
N ASN A 306 4.40 -39.52 -15.90
CA ASN A 306 3.64 -40.00 -14.75
C ASN A 306 2.15 -39.75 -14.98
N ALA A 307 1.34 -40.79 -14.85
CA ALA A 307 -0.10 -40.72 -15.04
C ALA A 307 -0.81 -40.50 -13.70
N ASP A 308 -1.02 -39.25 -13.34
CA ASP A 308 -1.91 -38.86 -12.24
C ASP A 308 -2.97 -37.92 -12.79
N SER A 309 -4.24 -38.32 -12.74
CA SER A 309 -5.35 -37.52 -13.24
C SER A 309 -5.64 -36.29 -12.39
N THR A 310 -5.06 -36.19 -11.19
CA THR A 310 -5.21 -35.04 -10.29
C THR A 310 -4.23 -33.91 -10.59
N ILE A 311 -3.17 -34.19 -11.35
CA ILE A 311 -2.13 -33.21 -11.71
C ILE A 311 -2.37 -32.68 -13.13
N VAL A 312 -2.14 -31.38 -13.32
CA VAL A 312 -2.26 -30.72 -14.63
C VAL A 312 -1.39 -31.40 -15.69
N LYS A 313 -1.88 -31.47 -16.92
CA LYS A 313 -1.20 -32.06 -18.09
C LYS A 313 -0.43 -31.01 -18.91
N HIS A 314 -0.85 -29.75 -18.83
CA HIS A 314 -0.22 -28.62 -19.50
C HIS A 314 0.39 -27.65 -18.48
N VAL A 315 1.32 -26.79 -18.96
CA VAL A 315 2.12 -25.87 -18.13
C VAL A 315 1.90 -24.41 -18.57
N ASP A 316 0.74 -24.13 -19.15
CA ASP A 316 0.22 -22.79 -19.39
C ASP A 316 -0.60 -22.30 -18.18
N PHE A 317 -0.70 -20.98 -18.01
CA PHE A 317 -1.17 -20.37 -16.76
C PHE A 317 -2.61 -20.71 -16.41
N ASP A 318 -3.46 -21.02 -17.39
CA ASP A 318 -4.86 -21.41 -17.21
C ASP A 318 -5.05 -22.93 -17.10
N ALA A 319 -3.99 -23.74 -17.18
CA ALA A 319 -4.08 -25.20 -17.07
C ALA A 319 -4.76 -25.68 -15.78
N PRO A 320 -4.44 -25.16 -14.57
CA PRO A 320 -5.12 -25.59 -13.35
C PRO A 320 -6.63 -25.39 -13.44
N THR A 321 -7.05 -24.23 -13.94
CA THR A 321 -8.45 -23.85 -14.02
C THR A 321 -9.22 -24.60 -15.11
N ARG A 322 -8.61 -24.70 -16.29
CA ARG A 322 -9.18 -25.35 -17.49
C ARG A 322 -9.32 -26.87 -17.30
N GLU A 323 -8.35 -27.49 -16.66
CA GLU A 323 -8.32 -28.94 -16.46
C GLU A 323 -9.02 -29.37 -15.17
N GLY A 324 -9.27 -28.44 -14.23
CA GLY A 324 -9.78 -28.75 -12.90
C GLY A 324 -8.80 -29.62 -12.12
N ALA A 325 -7.49 -29.42 -12.34
CA ALA A 325 -6.41 -30.21 -11.80
C ALA A 325 -5.40 -29.30 -11.08
N GLN A 326 -4.57 -29.89 -10.22
CA GLN A 326 -3.67 -29.12 -9.36
C GLN A 326 -2.23 -29.19 -9.84
N LEU A 327 -1.44 -28.18 -9.47
CA LEU A 327 0.02 -28.26 -9.56
C LEU A 327 0.55 -29.22 -8.50
N LEU A 328 1.81 -29.63 -8.62
CA LEU A 328 2.46 -30.32 -7.50
C LEU A 328 2.46 -29.44 -6.24
N PRO A 329 2.35 -30.02 -5.03
CA PRO A 329 2.18 -29.26 -3.79
C PRO A 329 3.22 -28.17 -3.54
N ASP A 330 4.47 -28.43 -3.93
CA ASP A 330 5.57 -27.47 -3.78
C ASP A 330 5.43 -26.26 -4.71
N ASP A 331 5.02 -26.48 -5.95
CA ASP A 331 4.80 -25.40 -6.92
C ASP A 331 3.54 -24.62 -6.55
N LYS A 332 2.47 -25.29 -6.11
CA LYS A 332 1.25 -24.65 -5.57
C LYS A 332 1.59 -23.76 -4.36
N LYS A 333 2.38 -24.28 -3.40
CA LYS A 333 2.80 -23.52 -2.22
C LYS A 333 3.65 -22.31 -2.60
N GLN A 334 4.53 -22.44 -3.59
CA GLN A 334 5.35 -21.33 -4.05
C GLN A 334 4.50 -20.24 -4.72
N ASP A 335 3.51 -20.63 -5.52
CA ASP A 335 2.58 -19.68 -6.13
C ASP A 335 1.73 -18.95 -5.08
N GLU A 336 1.26 -19.66 -4.06
CA GLU A 336 0.50 -19.06 -2.95
C GLU A 336 1.33 -18.01 -2.20
N LEU A 337 2.61 -18.30 -1.89
CA LEU A 337 3.52 -17.34 -1.25
C LEU A 337 3.78 -16.12 -2.15
N LEU A 338 3.96 -16.34 -3.45
CA LEU A 338 4.16 -15.25 -4.41
C LEU A 338 2.93 -14.34 -4.47
N LEU A 339 1.74 -14.90 -4.45
CA LEU A 339 0.49 -14.14 -4.48
C LEU A 339 0.20 -13.44 -3.15
N GLU A 340 0.62 -14.01 -2.02
CA GLU A 340 0.61 -13.35 -0.71
C GLU A 340 1.51 -12.09 -0.70
N ASP A 341 2.71 -12.20 -1.25
CA ASP A 341 3.62 -11.05 -1.43
C ASP A 341 3.02 -10.00 -2.39
N ILE A 342 2.44 -10.44 -3.51
CA ILE A 342 1.75 -9.54 -4.46
C ILE A 342 0.60 -8.81 -3.77
N TRP A 343 -0.25 -9.54 -3.03
CA TRP A 343 -1.35 -8.97 -2.26
C TRP A 343 -0.86 -7.91 -1.27
N THR A 344 0.24 -8.20 -0.58
CA THR A 344 0.87 -7.28 0.38
C THR A 344 1.36 -6.00 -0.31
N LEU A 345 2.01 -6.11 -1.47
CA LEU A 345 2.45 -4.95 -2.25
C LEU A 345 1.27 -4.14 -2.82
N LEU A 346 0.20 -4.81 -3.25
CA LEU A 346 -1.00 -4.13 -3.75
C LEU A 346 -1.72 -3.33 -2.64
N ARG A 347 -1.79 -3.87 -1.42
CA ARG A 347 -2.31 -3.15 -0.24
C ARG A 347 -1.47 -1.93 0.15
N ALA A 348 -0.20 -1.90 -0.23
CA ALA A 348 0.70 -0.79 0.00
C ALA A 348 0.73 0.22 -1.17
N GLY A 349 -0.12 0.07 -2.19
CA GLY A 349 -0.07 0.92 -3.39
C GLY A 349 1.19 0.73 -4.26
N ARG A 350 2.01 -0.30 -3.99
CA ARG A 350 3.32 -0.55 -4.65
C ARG A 350 3.14 -1.43 -5.91
N LEU A 351 2.27 -1.02 -6.82
CA LEU A 351 1.92 -1.76 -8.04
C LEU A 351 3.13 -2.07 -8.94
N GLU A 352 4.07 -1.13 -9.05
CA GLU A 352 5.29 -1.32 -9.85
C GLU A 352 6.17 -2.43 -9.27
N GLU A 353 6.32 -2.50 -7.95
CA GLU A 353 7.07 -3.56 -7.29
C GLU A 353 6.36 -4.90 -7.37
N ALA A 354 5.03 -4.94 -7.27
CA ALA A 354 4.26 -6.15 -7.48
C ALA A 354 4.46 -6.69 -8.91
N SER A 355 4.51 -5.79 -9.89
CA SER A 355 4.79 -6.12 -11.28
C SER A 355 6.22 -6.64 -11.47
N ASP A 356 7.20 -6.00 -10.87
CA ASP A 356 8.59 -6.44 -10.93
C ASP A 356 8.81 -7.80 -10.25
N LEU A 357 8.12 -8.04 -9.13
CA LEU A 357 8.11 -9.33 -8.47
C LEU A 357 7.57 -10.42 -9.40
N CYS A 358 6.43 -10.19 -10.07
CA CYS A 358 5.88 -11.11 -11.07
C CYS A 358 6.87 -11.39 -12.22
N ARG A 359 7.53 -10.34 -12.76
CA ARG A 359 8.56 -10.50 -13.80
C ARG A 359 9.73 -11.35 -13.30
N SER A 360 10.21 -11.07 -12.08
CA SER A 360 11.33 -11.79 -11.47
C SER A 360 11.03 -13.28 -11.24
N ALA A 361 9.76 -13.61 -10.96
CA ALA A 361 9.25 -14.97 -10.83
C ALA A 361 9.06 -15.68 -12.19
N GLY A 362 9.21 -14.97 -13.31
CA GLY A 362 8.96 -15.49 -14.66
C GLY A 362 7.48 -15.55 -15.03
N GLN A 363 6.61 -14.85 -14.30
CA GLN A 363 5.16 -14.90 -14.44
C GLN A 363 4.60 -13.62 -15.07
N ALA A 364 5.07 -13.32 -16.30
CA ALA A 364 4.72 -12.08 -16.99
C ALA A 364 3.22 -11.92 -17.27
N TRP A 365 2.45 -13.00 -17.36
CA TRP A 365 1.00 -12.93 -17.52
C TRP A 365 0.30 -12.29 -16.31
N ARG A 366 0.84 -12.47 -15.09
CA ARG A 366 0.32 -11.81 -13.88
C ARG A 366 0.53 -10.30 -13.96
N VAL A 367 1.64 -9.84 -14.54
CA VAL A 367 1.87 -8.40 -14.81
C VAL A 367 0.81 -7.85 -15.77
N ALA A 368 0.55 -8.55 -16.87
CA ALA A 368 -0.47 -8.14 -17.84
C ALA A 368 -1.87 -8.10 -17.23
N THR A 369 -2.12 -8.93 -16.22
CA THR A 369 -3.36 -8.91 -15.43
C THR A 369 -3.39 -7.73 -14.46
N LEU A 370 -2.31 -7.47 -13.72
CA LEU A 370 -2.23 -6.40 -12.71
C LEU A 370 -2.25 -4.99 -13.32
N CYS A 371 -1.62 -4.83 -14.49
CA CYS A 371 -1.47 -3.56 -15.18
C CYS A 371 -2.04 -3.66 -16.60
N PRO A 372 -3.38 -3.52 -16.76
CA PRO A 372 -3.99 -3.54 -18.07
C PRO A 372 -3.50 -2.38 -18.95
N PHE A 373 -3.79 -2.45 -20.24
CA PHE A 373 -3.48 -1.41 -21.23
C PHE A 373 -2.00 -1.05 -21.35
N GLY A 374 -1.10 -2.02 -21.14
CA GLY A 374 0.33 -1.83 -21.36
C GLY A 374 1.03 -1.05 -20.25
N GLY A 375 0.60 -1.23 -18.99
CA GLY A 375 1.30 -0.65 -17.84
C GLY A 375 0.77 0.68 -17.35
N ILE A 376 -0.35 1.18 -17.90
CA ILE A 376 -0.97 2.43 -17.45
C ILE A 376 -1.51 2.24 -16.04
N ASN A 377 -1.22 3.20 -15.16
CA ASN A 377 -1.86 3.22 -13.86
C ASN A 377 -3.28 3.79 -14.00
N MET A 378 -4.29 2.94 -13.99
CA MET A 378 -5.70 3.35 -14.12
C MET A 378 -6.30 3.91 -12.82
N PHE A 379 -5.54 3.95 -11.72
CA PHE A 379 -6.03 4.46 -10.43
C PHE A 379 -6.49 5.92 -10.56
N PRO A 380 -7.73 6.28 -10.14
CA PRO A 380 -8.35 7.56 -10.46
C PRO A 380 -7.82 8.70 -9.56
N SER A 381 -6.54 9.01 -9.71
CA SER A 381 -5.82 10.04 -8.96
C SER A 381 -5.05 10.97 -9.91
N LEU A 382 -4.90 12.22 -9.49
CA LEU A 382 -4.11 13.20 -10.26
C LEU A 382 -2.64 12.78 -10.37
N ASN A 383 -2.06 12.16 -9.35
CA ASN A 383 -0.70 11.62 -9.43
C ASN A 383 -0.56 10.57 -10.54
N ALA A 384 -1.49 9.61 -10.62
CA ALA A 384 -1.51 8.62 -11.70
C ALA A 384 -1.65 9.29 -13.07
N LEU A 385 -2.55 10.28 -13.19
CA LEU A 385 -2.76 11.03 -14.43
C LEU A 385 -1.47 11.76 -14.89
N HIS A 386 -0.76 12.42 -13.96
CA HIS A 386 0.51 13.08 -14.24
C HIS A 386 1.59 12.08 -14.68
N LYS A 387 1.72 10.95 -13.97
CA LYS A 387 2.71 9.90 -14.29
C LYS A 387 2.46 9.26 -15.66
N ASN A 388 1.18 9.02 -15.99
CA ASN A 388 0.79 8.44 -17.28
C ASN A 388 1.04 9.41 -18.45
N GLY A 389 0.93 10.72 -18.21
CA GLY A 389 1.09 11.75 -19.22
C GLY A 389 0.07 11.61 -20.36
N LYS A 390 0.46 12.06 -21.57
CA LYS A 390 -0.41 12.02 -22.76
C LYS A 390 -0.40 10.64 -23.40
N TYR A 391 -1.21 9.72 -22.88
CA TYR A 391 -1.24 8.35 -23.33
C TYR A 391 -2.14 8.14 -24.56
N ARG A 392 -1.56 8.35 -25.75
CA ARG A 392 -2.29 8.27 -27.04
C ARG A 392 -2.82 6.87 -27.36
N THR A 393 -2.19 5.81 -26.85
CA THR A 393 -2.60 4.43 -27.15
C THR A 393 -3.96 4.10 -26.54
N LEU A 394 -4.20 4.47 -25.28
CA LEU A 394 -5.52 4.31 -24.63
C LEU A 394 -6.57 5.14 -25.35
N GLN A 395 -6.23 6.37 -25.73
CA GLN A 395 -7.12 7.24 -26.50
C GLN A 395 -7.51 6.60 -27.84
N ALA A 396 -6.56 6.00 -28.57
CA ALA A 396 -6.86 5.28 -29.81
C ALA A 396 -7.74 4.04 -29.55
N MET A 397 -7.41 3.24 -28.53
CA MET A 397 -8.17 2.05 -28.14
C MET A 397 -9.64 2.40 -27.80
N GLU A 398 -9.87 3.49 -27.08
CA GLU A 398 -11.21 3.92 -26.70
C GLU A 398 -11.95 4.67 -27.81
N LEU A 399 -11.24 5.29 -28.74
CA LEU A 399 -11.85 5.84 -29.95
C LEU A 399 -12.40 4.71 -30.84
N GLU A 400 -11.69 3.60 -30.95
CA GLU A 400 -12.12 2.43 -31.74
C GLU A 400 -13.20 1.60 -31.07
N SER A 401 -13.11 1.40 -29.75
CA SER A 401 -13.96 0.46 -29.01
C SER A 401 -15.00 1.10 -28.09
N GLY A 402 -14.98 2.42 -27.96
CA GLY A 402 -15.81 3.17 -27.01
C GLY A 402 -15.17 3.32 -25.63
N VAL A 403 -15.43 4.48 -25.01
CA VAL A 403 -14.91 4.86 -23.68
C VAL A 403 -15.28 3.81 -22.64
N GLY A 404 -14.29 3.35 -21.87
CA GLY A 404 -14.49 2.42 -20.75
C GLY A 404 -14.89 0.99 -21.14
N ARG A 405 -15.13 0.69 -22.42
CA ARG A 405 -15.59 -0.65 -22.85
C ARG A 405 -14.56 -1.73 -22.53
N GLN A 406 -13.29 -1.49 -22.87
CA GLN A 406 -12.23 -2.47 -22.62
C GLN A 406 -11.95 -2.66 -21.12
N TRP A 407 -12.08 -1.58 -20.35
CA TRP A 407 -11.95 -1.62 -18.90
C TRP A 407 -13.02 -2.53 -18.28
N ARG A 408 -14.29 -2.35 -18.67
CA ARG A 408 -15.37 -3.24 -18.21
C ARG A 408 -15.14 -4.70 -18.61
N LEU A 409 -14.64 -4.96 -19.83
CA LEU A 409 -14.33 -6.32 -20.28
C LEU A 409 -13.21 -6.96 -19.46
N TRP A 410 -12.13 -6.22 -19.17
CA TRP A 410 -11.02 -6.70 -18.34
C TRP A 410 -11.48 -6.99 -16.91
N LYS A 411 -12.29 -6.10 -16.35
CA LYS A 411 -12.92 -6.28 -15.06
C LYS A 411 -13.84 -7.51 -15.02
N TRP A 412 -14.66 -7.71 -16.05
CA TRP A 412 -15.53 -8.89 -16.19
C TRP A 412 -14.71 -10.18 -16.27
N ALA A 413 -13.62 -10.19 -17.05
CA ALA A 413 -12.71 -11.33 -17.11
C ALA A 413 -12.09 -11.64 -15.75
N SER A 414 -11.70 -10.60 -14.99
CA SER A 414 -11.16 -10.74 -13.62
C SER A 414 -12.21 -11.29 -12.65
N TYR A 415 -13.46 -10.85 -12.76
CA TYR A 415 -14.59 -11.42 -12.01
C TYR A 415 -14.75 -12.92 -12.28
N CYS A 416 -14.87 -13.31 -13.55
CA CYS A 416 -14.99 -14.72 -13.95
C CYS A 416 -13.80 -15.56 -13.45
N ALA A 417 -12.57 -15.03 -13.54
CA ALA A 417 -11.39 -15.71 -13.02
C ALA A 417 -11.47 -15.91 -11.50
N SER A 418 -11.82 -14.86 -10.75
CA SER A 418 -11.94 -14.94 -9.29
C SER A 418 -12.97 -15.97 -8.82
N GLU A 419 -14.13 -16.03 -9.46
CA GLU A 419 -15.17 -17.02 -9.12
C GLU A 419 -14.72 -18.44 -9.48
N LYS A 420 -14.08 -18.62 -10.64
CA LYS A 420 -13.61 -19.94 -11.08
C LYS A 420 -12.52 -20.50 -10.17
N ILE A 421 -11.58 -19.65 -9.73
CA ILE A 421 -10.55 -20.02 -8.76
C ILE A 421 -11.20 -20.40 -7.42
N ALA A 422 -12.23 -19.65 -6.99
CA ALA A 422 -12.95 -19.93 -5.76
C ALA A 422 -13.71 -21.28 -5.80
N GLU A 423 -14.33 -21.62 -6.93
CA GLU A 423 -15.02 -22.92 -7.12
C GLU A 423 -14.08 -24.12 -7.00
N GLN A 424 -12.80 -23.94 -7.33
CA GLN A 424 -11.81 -25.03 -7.45
C GLN A 424 -10.76 -25.04 -6.34
N ASP A 425 -10.90 -24.18 -5.32
CA ASP A 425 -9.91 -24.02 -4.24
C ASP A 425 -8.48 -23.78 -4.78
N GLY A 426 -8.40 -22.92 -5.81
CA GLY A 426 -7.18 -22.67 -6.58
C GLY A 426 -6.10 -21.87 -5.83
N GLY A 427 -6.50 -21.13 -4.79
CA GLY A 427 -5.61 -20.31 -3.96
C GLY A 427 -6.33 -19.06 -3.47
N ARG A 428 -6.20 -18.73 -2.19
CA ARG A 428 -6.96 -17.61 -1.59
C ARG A 428 -6.41 -16.25 -2.03
N TYR A 429 -5.10 -16.12 -2.16
CA TYR A 429 -4.49 -14.87 -2.62
C TYR A 429 -4.66 -14.68 -4.12
N GLU A 430 -4.62 -15.75 -4.93
CA GLU A 430 -4.92 -15.62 -6.37
C GLU A 430 -6.34 -15.10 -6.58
N MET A 431 -7.30 -15.78 -5.95
CA MET A 431 -8.71 -15.39 -5.96
C MET A 431 -8.87 -13.91 -5.56
N ALA A 432 -8.24 -13.50 -4.46
CA ALA A 432 -8.39 -12.14 -3.95
C ALA A 432 -7.72 -11.08 -4.86
N VAL A 433 -6.57 -11.38 -5.46
CA VAL A 433 -5.90 -10.48 -6.42
C VAL A 433 -6.80 -10.25 -7.64
N TYR A 434 -7.42 -11.29 -8.19
CA TYR A 434 -8.38 -11.13 -9.30
C TYR A 434 -9.67 -10.44 -8.85
N ALA A 435 -10.18 -10.76 -7.66
CA ALA A 435 -11.39 -10.15 -7.11
C ALA A 435 -11.24 -8.66 -6.80
N LEU A 436 -10.05 -8.23 -6.38
CA LEU A 436 -9.73 -6.82 -6.13
C LEU A 436 -9.86 -5.98 -7.40
N GLN A 437 -9.51 -6.54 -8.56
CA GLN A 437 -9.56 -5.84 -9.84
C GLN A 437 -10.98 -5.58 -10.33
N CYS A 438 -11.97 -6.31 -9.80
CA CYS A 438 -13.38 -6.21 -10.18
C CYS A 438 -14.29 -5.90 -8.98
N SER A 439 -13.73 -5.40 -7.87
CA SER A 439 -14.48 -4.98 -6.68
C SER A 439 -15.38 -6.07 -6.07
N ASN A 440 -15.02 -7.35 -6.22
CA ASN A 440 -15.75 -8.50 -5.69
C ASN A 440 -15.41 -8.74 -4.20
N LEU A 441 -15.98 -7.91 -3.33
CA LEU A 441 -15.76 -7.93 -1.87
C LEU A 441 -16.00 -9.30 -1.21
N LYS A 442 -16.94 -10.10 -1.72
CA LYS A 442 -17.23 -11.46 -1.24
C LYS A 442 -15.98 -12.35 -1.25
N ARG A 443 -15.08 -12.13 -2.20
CA ARG A 443 -13.83 -12.89 -2.36
C ARG A 443 -12.63 -12.19 -1.73
N VAL A 444 -12.68 -10.86 -1.60
CA VAL A 444 -11.58 -10.08 -1.00
C VAL A 444 -11.64 -10.07 0.54
N LEU A 445 -12.79 -9.78 1.13
CA LEU A 445 -12.92 -9.60 2.58
C LEU A 445 -12.48 -10.80 3.44
N PRO A 446 -12.67 -12.07 3.02
CA PRO A 446 -12.22 -13.22 3.81
C PRO A 446 -10.70 -13.28 4.06
N ILE A 447 -9.88 -12.63 3.24
CA ILE A 447 -8.42 -12.58 3.44
C ILE A 447 -7.97 -11.32 4.20
N CYS A 448 -8.88 -10.38 4.46
CA CYS A 448 -8.63 -9.17 5.22
C CYS A 448 -8.73 -9.45 6.73
N THR A 449 -7.60 -9.79 7.34
CA THR A 449 -7.53 -10.19 8.77
C THR A 449 -7.32 -9.03 9.74
N ASP A 450 -7.07 -7.83 9.23
CA ASP A 450 -6.82 -6.61 10.00
C ASP A 450 -7.77 -5.48 9.55
N TRP A 451 -8.01 -4.51 10.43
CA TRP A 451 -9.00 -3.46 10.19
C TRP A 451 -8.63 -2.61 8.96
N GLU A 452 -7.35 -2.26 8.82
CA GLU A 452 -6.83 -1.48 7.70
C GLU A 452 -7.11 -2.18 6.37
N SER A 453 -6.84 -3.49 6.29
CA SER A 453 -7.06 -4.29 5.08
C SER A 453 -8.53 -4.37 4.67
N ALA A 454 -9.45 -4.52 5.63
CA ALA A 454 -10.87 -4.59 5.36
C ALA A 454 -11.42 -3.21 4.97
N CYS A 455 -11.03 -2.16 5.70
CA CYS A 455 -11.40 -0.79 5.40
C CYS A 455 -10.90 -0.36 4.02
N TRP A 456 -9.64 -0.66 3.70
CA TRP A 456 -9.02 -0.38 2.40
C TRP A 456 -9.76 -1.12 1.28
N ALA A 457 -10.04 -2.42 1.45
CA ALA A 457 -10.73 -3.21 0.44
C ALA A 457 -12.13 -2.66 0.15
N MET A 458 -12.89 -2.29 1.19
CA MET A 458 -14.22 -1.69 1.03
C MET A 458 -14.18 -0.31 0.40
N ALA A 459 -13.30 0.57 0.87
CA ALA A 459 -13.17 1.94 0.34
C ALA A 459 -12.73 1.92 -1.12
N ARG A 460 -11.72 1.11 -1.45
CA ARG A 460 -11.24 0.91 -2.82
C ARG A 460 -12.32 0.34 -3.73
N SER A 461 -13.04 -0.70 -3.30
CA SER A 461 -14.12 -1.30 -4.10
C SER A 461 -15.27 -0.32 -4.34
N TRP A 462 -15.63 0.47 -3.32
CA TRP A 462 -16.66 1.49 -3.44
C TRP A 462 -16.24 2.57 -4.46
N LEU A 463 -15.05 3.14 -4.33
CA LEU A 463 -14.56 4.17 -5.26
C LEU A 463 -14.50 3.65 -6.71
N ASP A 464 -14.04 2.41 -6.88
CA ASP A 464 -13.94 1.75 -8.18
C ASP A 464 -15.32 1.56 -8.84
N VAL A 465 -16.35 1.18 -8.06
CA VAL A 465 -17.73 1.09 -8.55
C VAL A 465 -18.34 2.47 -8.85
N GLN A 466 -18.05 3.49 -8.04
CA GLN A 466 -18.52 4.86 -8.33
C GLN A 466 -17.95 5.38 -9.65
N VAL A 467 -16.67 5.11 -9.92
CA VAL A 467 -16.04 5.42 -11.21
C VAL A 467 -16.71 4.65 -12.36
N ASP A 468 -17.03 3.37 -12.20
CA ASP A 468 -17.72 2.60 -13.24
C ASP A 468 -19.12 3.16 -13.55
N LEU A 469 -19.85 3.60 -12.53
CA LEU A 469 -21.15 4.25 -12.68
C LEU A 469 -21.03 5.58 -13.43
N GLU A 470 -20.06 6.42 -13.07
CA GLU A 470 -19.80 7.69 -13.74
C GLU A 470 -19.43 7.49 -15.21
N LEU A 471 -18.52 6.55 -15.51
CA LEU A 471 -18.12 6.23 -16.88
C LEU A 471 -19.28 5.72 -17.72
N SER A 472 -20.23 5.02 -17.10
CA SER A 472 -21.46 4.56 -17.76
C SER A 472 -22.38 5.72 -18.14
N GLN A 473 -22.56 6.69 -17.23
CA GLN A 473 -23.33 7.90 -17.49
C GLN A 473 -22.65 8.76 -18.58
N TYR A 474 -21.35 8.98 -18.45
CA TYR A 474 -20.55 9.72 -19.44
C TYR A 474 -20.71 9.14 -20.85
N GLN A 475 -20.63 7.80 -20.98
CA GLN A 475 -20.81 7.13 -22.26
C GLN A 475 -22.21 7.31 -22.87
N THR A 476 -23.26 7.46 -22.06
CA THR A 476 -24.62 7.74 -22.57
C THR A 476 -24.82 9.18 -22.99
N SER A 477 -24.11 10.13 -22.37
CA SER A 477 -24.19 11.56 -22.70
C SER A 477 -23.44 11.99 -23.96
N ARG A 478 -22.61 11.12 -24.56
CA ARG A 478 -21.77 11.49 -25.71
C ARG A 478 -22.61 11.54 -27.01
N PRO A 479 -22.56 12.65 -27.77
CA PRO A 479 -23.39 12.85 -28.96
C PRO A 479 -23.09 11.88 -30.12
N GLU A 480 -21.93 11.23 -30.13
CA GLU A 480 -21.54 10.26 -31.17
C GLU A 480 -22.44 9.01 -31.21
N LYS A 481 -23.12 8.65 -30.11
CA LYS A 481 -24.10 7.54 -30.12
C LYS A 481 -25.35 7.82 -30.95
N GLN A 482 -25.71 9.09 -31.18
CA GLN A 482 -26.92 9.43 -31.93
C GLN A 482 -26.79 9.17 -33.44
N LEU A 483 -25.58 8.97 -33.97
CA LEU A 483 -25.37 8.79 -35.41
C LEU A 483 -25.41 7.32 -35.86
N ASP A 484 -25.09 6.38 -34.97
CA ASP A 484 -25.05 4.95 -35.30
C ASP A 484 -26.38 4.21 -35.03
N ASP A 485 -27.20 4.72 -34.09
CA ASP A 485 -28.50 4.12 -33.75
C ASP A 485 -29.56 4.31 -34.87
N ASP A 486 -29.42 5.31 -35.73
CA ASP A 486 -30.38 5.58 -36.82
C ASP A 486 -30.20 4.65 -38.04
N MET A 487 -29.09 3.90 -38.13
CA MET A 487 -28.78 3.06 -39.32
C MET A 487 -28.89 1.55 -39.08
N ASN A 488 -29.03 1.09 -37.83
CA ASN A 488 -29.17 -0.33 -37.51
C ASN A 488 -30.41 -0.60 -36.66
N GLY A 489 -31.57 -0.67 -37.32
CA GLY A 489 -32.77 -1.27 -36.76
C GLY A 489 -32.59 -2.78 -36.56
N ALA A 490 -31.96 -3.18 -35.46
CA ALA A 490 -32.01 -4.55 -34.95
C ALA A 490 -31.71 -4.58 -33.45
N GLN A 491 -32.73 -4.94 -32.68
CA GLN A 491 -32.64 -5.29 -31.27
C GLN A 491 -31.56 -6.34 -31.03
N SER A 492 -30.57 -5.96 -30.24
CA SER A 492 -29.86 -6.82 -29.30
C SER A 492 -29.37 -5.94 -28.16
N SER A 493 -30.33 -5.39 -27.41
CA SER A 493 -30.16 -4.83 -26.06
C SER A 493 -29.87 -5.95 -25.05
N VAL A 494 -28.89 -6.79 -25.37
CA VAL A 494 -28.24 -7.76 -24.49
C VAL A 494 -26.74 -7.59 -24.71
N GLY A 495 -26.24 -6.38 -24.46
CA GLY A 495 -24.82 -6.19 -24.26
C GLY A 495 -24.40 -6.77 -22.89
N PRO A 496 -23.10 -6.71 -22.54
CA PRO A 496 -22.58 -6.95 -21.19
C PRO A 496 -23.11 -5.96 -20.12
N GLU A 497 -24.34 -5.45 -20.28
CA GLU A 497 -24.81 -4.15 -19.81
C GLU A 497 -25.32 -4.11 -18.37
N SER A 498 -25.36 -5.24 -17.66
CA SER A 498 -25.36 -5.19 -16.20
C SER A 498 -23.97 -5.62 -15.73
N TRP A 499 -23.14 -4.65 -15.35
CA TRP A 499 -22.09 -4.91 -14.38
C TRP A 499 -22.68 -5.81 -13.29
N PRO A 500 -22.01 -6.91 -12.90
CA PRO A 500 -22.72 -7.99 -12.26
C PRO A 500 -23.48 -7.49 -11.01
N TYR A 501 -24.81 -7.60 -10.99
CA TYR A 501 -25.64 -7.02 -9.92
C TYR A 501 -25.15 -7.41 -8.52
N HIS A 502 -24.67 -8.64 -8.37
CA HIS A 502 -24.08 -9.13 -7.13
C HIS A 502 -22.81 -8.39 -6.71
N VAL A 503 -22.00 -7.82 -7.62
CA VAL A 503 -20.86 -6.96 -7.27
C VAL A 503 -21.35 -5.60 -6.77
N LEU A 504 -22.41 -5.04 -7.37
CA LEU A 504 -23.02 -3.78 -6.90
C LEU A 504 -23.66 -3.94 -5.52
N ASP A 505 -24.41 -5.02 -5.31
CA ASP A 505 -25.11 -5.32 -4.05
C ASP A 505 -24.14 -5.50 -2.87
N GLN A 506 -22.89 -5.87 -3.14
CA GLN A 506 -21.86 -5.99 -2.13
C GLN A 506 -21.35 -4.63 -1.63
N GLN A 507 -21.48 -3.56 -2.42
CA GLN A 507 -20.89 -2.27 -2.08
C GLN A 507 -21.63 -1.59 -0.93
N PRO A 508 -20.93 -0.86 -0.05
CA PRO A 508 -21.59 0.08 0.85
C PRO A 508 -22.25 1.19 0.04
N HIS A 509 -23.34 1.78 0.55
CA HIS A 509 -24.04 2.85 -0.18
C HIS A 509 -23.37 4.20 0.07
N ASP A 510 -22.90 4.41 1.29
CA ASP A 510 -22.18 5.59 1.74
C ASP A 510 -21.08 5.19 2.75
N LEU A 511 -20.34 6.18 3.23
CA LEU A 511 -19.29 5.95 4.23
C LEU A 511 -19.85 5.39 5.54
N THR A 512 -21.05 5.80 5.96
CA THR A 512 -21.71 5.27 7.15
C THR A 512 -21.97 3.77 7.02
N ALA A 513 -22.51 3.33 5.89
CA ALA A 513 -22.76 1.92 5.59
C ALA A 513 -21.44 1.13 5.48
N LEU A 514 -20.36 1.74 4.97
CA LEU A 514 -19.03 1.13 4.97
C LEU A 514 -18.57 0.83 6.40
N LEU A 515 -18.63 1.82 7.29
CA LEU A 515 -18.25 1.67 8.69
C LEU A 515 -19.14 0.66 9.43
N GLN A 516 -20.45 0.66 9.16
CA GLN A 516 -21.37 -0.36 9.69
C GLN A 516 -21.03 -1.77 9.20
N LYS A 517 -20.67 -1.93 7.93
CA LYS A 517 -20.24 -3.23 7.38
C LYS A 517 -18.96 -3.71 8.05
N LEU A 518 -17.99 -2.84 8.38
CA LEU A 518 -16.80 -3.24 9.16
C LEU A 518 -17.17 -3.77 10.55
N HIS A 519 -18.17 -3.18 11.20
CA HIS A 519 -18.63 -3.61 12.52
C HIS A 519 -19.38 -4.94 12.54
N SER A 520 -20.17 -5.24 11.51
CA SER A 520 -21.25 -6.23 11.61
C SER A 520 -21.44 -7.15 10.41
N SER A 521 -20.60 -7.06 9.37
CA SER A 521 -20.73 -7.93 8.19
C SER A 521 -20.20 -9.34 8.47
N ASP A 522 -20.98 -10.36 8.10
CA ASP A 522 -20.59 -11.78 8.18
C ASP A 522 -19.38 -12.12 7.29
N LEU A 523 -19.11 -11.30 6.26
CA LEU A 523 -17.97 -11.50 5.35
C LEU A 523 -16.65 -10.99 5.93
N VAL A 524 -16.70 -10.22 7.01
CA VAL A 524 -15.55 -9.58 7.64
C VAL A 524 -15.00 -10.50 8.74
N HIS A 525 -13.68 -10.58 8.85
CA HIS A 525 -13.04 -11.39 9.87
C HIS A 525 -13.33 -10.85 11.28
N GLU A 526 -13.56 -11.72 12.27
CA GLU A 526 -13.98 -11.33 13.63
C GLU A 526 -13.00 -10.35 14.31
N THR A 527 -11.71 -10.43 13.98
CA THR A 527 -10.68 -9.49 14.46
C THR A 527 -10.94 -8.06 14.02
N VAL A 528 -11.48 -7.85 12.83
CA VAL A 528 -11.81 -6.52 12.31
C VAL A 528 -12.98 -5.94 13.11
N SER A 529 -14.05 -6.71 13.32
CA SER A 529 -15.21 -6.26 14.11
C SER A 529 -14.83 -5.95 15.57
N ARG A 530 -13.85 -6.68 16.12
CA ARG A 530 -13.27 -6.40 17.44
C ARG A 530 -12.44 -5.12 17.42
N ALA A 531 -11.58 -4.94 16.41
CA ALA A 531 -10.75 -3.75 16.24
C ALA A 531 -11.59 -2.48 16.09
N CYS A 532 -12.77 -2.54 15.46
CA CYS A 532 -13.70 -1.41 15.41
C CYS A 532 -14.13 -0.88 16.79
N ARG A 533 -13.97 -1.66 17.87
CA ARG A 533 -14.27 -1.23 19.25
C ARG A 533 -13.08 -0.60 19.96
N GLU A 534 -11.88 -0.65 19.38
CA GLU A 534 -10.68 -0.03 19.94
C GLU A 534 -10.77 1.49 19.87
N GLN A 535 -10.22 2.19 20.87
CA GLN A 535 -10.33 3.65 21.00
C GLN A 535 -9.79 4.38 19.77
N HIS A 536 -8.59 4.04 19.31
CA HIS A 536 -8.00 4.67 18.12
C HIS A 536 -8.80 4.43 16.84
N ARG A 537 -9.42 3.25 16.68
CA ARG A 537 -10.31 2.99 15.53
C ARG A 537 -11.58 3.81 15.60
N GLN A 538 -12.16 3.98 16.78
CA GLN A 538 -13.31 4.86 16.96
C GLN A 538 -12.96 6.31 16.61
N ILE A 539 -11.77 6.79 17.00
CA ILE A 539 -11.26 8.12 16.60
C ILE A 539 -11.17 8.20 15.07
N GLN A 540 -10.47 7.26 14.43
CA GLN A 540 -10.27 7.24 12.98
C GLN A 540 -11.59 7.20 12.20
N MET A 541 -12.52 6.33 12.59
CA MET A 541 -13.83 6.21 11.93
C MET A 541 -14.67 7.50 12.06
N ASN A 542 -14.58 8.21 13.20
CA ASN A 542 -15.24 9.50 13.37
C ASN A 542 -14.59 10.61 12.53
N LEU A 543 -13.25 10.63 12.44
CA LEU A 543 -12.51 11.53 11.55
C LEU A 543 -12.89 11.30 10.09
N MET A 544 -12.96 10.04 9.65
CA MET A 544 -13.41 9.68 8.30
C MET A 544 -14.82 10.19 8.02
N SER A 545 -15.73 10.08 8.99
CA SER A 545 -17.12 10.55 8.87
C SER A 545 -17.27 12.08 8.93
N GLY A 546 -16.20 12.82 9.26
CA GLY A 546 -16.22 14.27 9.44
C GLY A 546 -17.01 14.76 10.66
N ASN A 547 -17.43 13.87 11.57
CA ASN A 547 -18.24 14.22 12.73
C ASN A 547 -17.36 14.58 13.94
N ILE A 548 -16.69 15.74 13.85
CA ILE A 548 -15.75 16.21 14.88
C ILE A 548 -16.47 16.48 16.21
N SER A 549 -17.71 16.97 16.19
CA SER A 549 -18.49 17.19 17.41
C SER A 549 -18.71 15.88 18.17
N HIS A 550 -19.17 14.83 17.49
CA HIS A 550 -19.34 13.52 18.12
C HIS A 550 -18.02 12.94 18.62
N LEU A 551 -16.92 13.13 17.88
CA LEU A 551 -15.59 12.73 18.32
C LEU A 551 -15.20 13.39 19.64
N LEU A 552 -15.42 14.71 19.78
CA LEU A 552 -15.09 15.44 21.00
C LEU A 552 -15.95 14.97 22.19
N ASP A 553 -17.23 14.73 21.97
CA ASP A 553 -18.13 14.18 23.00
C ASP A 553 -17.69 12.76 23.43
N LEU A 554 -17.28 11.93 22.47
CA LEU A 554 -16.77 10.58 22.71
C LEU A 554 -15.47 10.62 23.53
N LEU A 555 -14.51 11.45 23.13
CA LEU A 555 -13.25 11.65 23.86
C LEU A 555 -13.51 12.16 25.29
N TRP A 556 -14.45 13.09 25.44
CA TRP A 556 -14.86 13.59 26.75
C TRP A 556 -15.46 12.49 27.62
N SER A 557 -16.28 11.60 27.06
CA SER A 557 -16.86 10.47 27.79
C SER A 557 -15.82 9.48 28.33
N TRP A 558 -14.66 9.37 27.69
CA TRP A 558 -13.56 8.54 28.18
C TRP A 558 -12.77 9.21 29.31
N LEU A 559 -12.69 10.54 29.32
CA LEU A 559 -12.03 11.31 30.37
C LEU A 559 -12.90 11.46 31.62
N SER A 560 -14.20 11.67 31.42
CA SER A 560 -15.21 11.80 32.46
C SER A 560 -16.33 10.78 32.21
N PRO A 561 -16.11 9.50 32.56
CA PRO A 561 -17.17 8.51 32.47
C PRO A 561 -18.30 8.98 33.39
N ALA A 562 -19.49 9.19 32.81
CA ALA A 562 -20.67 9.53 33.59
C ALA A 562 -20.79 8.51 34.73
N GLU A 563 -20.89 8.98 35.98
CA GLU A 563 -21.15 8.11 37.12
C GLU A 563 -22.41 7.30 36.79
N GLU A 564 -22.24 6.01 36.49
CA GLU A 564 -23.36 5.08 36.44
C GLU A 564 -24.03 5.15 37.80
N ASN A 565 -25.17 5.84 37.86
CA ASN A 565 -26.02 5.90 39.04
C ASN A 565 -26.28 4.46 39.51
N HIS A 566 -25.51 4.02 40.52
CA HIS A 566 -25.85 2.90 41.38
C HIS A 566 -27.06 3.30 42.23
N ASN A 567 -28.21 3.44 41.58
CA ASN A 567 -29.52 3.47 42.22
C ASN A 567 -30.33 2.26 41.74
N ASN A 568 -29.73 1.08 41.83
CA ASN A 568 -30.49 -0.14 42.08
C ASN A 568 -30.68 -0.27 43.60
N THR A 569 -31.63 0.50 44.13
CA THR A 569 -32.31 0.08 45.35
C THR A 569 -33.37 -0.92 44.92
N ALA A 570 -33.14 -2.18 45.28
CA ALA A 570 -34.15 -3.24 45.23
C ALA A 570 -35.41 -2.84 46.03
N PRO A 571 -36.55 -3.43 45.71
CA PRO A 571 -36.96 -4.61 46.48
C PRO A 571 -36.99 -5.92 45.70
#